data_AF-A0A660MAG7-F1
#
_entry.id   AF-A0A660MAG7-F1
#
_cell.length_a   1.000
_cell.length_b   1.000
_cell.length_c   1.000
_cell.angle_alpha   90.00
_cell.angle_beta   90.00
_cell.angle_gamma   90.00
#
_symmetry.space_group_name_H-M   'P 1'
#
loop_
_entity.id
_entity.type
_entity.pdbx_description
1 polymer ?
#
loop_
_entity_poly.entity_id
_entity_poly.type
_entity_poly.pdbx_seq_one_letter_code
_entity_poly.pdbx_strand_id
1 'polypeptide(L)'
;GDEFDGNKLDTTKWAVPTGCFDLASGMEGRFRTDMVRQYDGKLHLLAQHDKNGRSCQAGHAAFSTGMVNSHYLSDWKDKSVAHAWGPGTYYEASIKLPEGNKNSGARASWASFWLTSTTFNWPASGELDVFESRGNDPSWLQANVHTQPRQGNKERSHQHQHVLDRNIVGNTQTAFHTHGVLNKKDGTIEFYYDGHMVHRVTPDDANWPFAKAANKFFIRLNHQVGGLNEPYKKASPKDYEVAKDMQVDYVRVYQEKTAADKPQDAVVHVSDWRLRNKLNQAIAQVTHTKRGDAQPMLVSDLEKLTTLDLSARDGAESWEKIKNLEGIQYAKNLTFISLKNTEVKDLTPLNSLKKLKSVELSWPLTINR
;
A
#
# COMPACT_ATOMS: atom_id res chain seq x y z
N GLY A 1 5.44 3.67 -0.50
CA GLY A 1 5.93 2.69 0.48
C GLY A 1 7.44 2.74 0.56
N ASP A 2 7.99 2.03 1.54
CA ASP A 2 9.42 1.83 1.73
C ASP A 2 9.67 0.43 2.31
N GLU A 3 10.61 -0.30 1.72
CA GLU A 3 11.02 -1.65 2.14
C GLU A 3 12.31 -1.62 2.96
N PHE A 4 12.91 -0.44 3.16
CA PHE A 4 14.12 -0.24 3.98
C PHE A 4 15.35 -1.11 3.60
N ASP A 5 15.41 -1.62 2.37
CA ASP A 5 16.52 -2.45 1.84
C ASP A 5 17.91 -1.78 1.81
N GLY A 6 17.96 -0.45 1.94
CA GLY A 6 19.21 0.31 2.01
C GLY A 6 19.90 0.30 3.38
N ASN A 7 20.99 1.06 3.51
CA ASN A 7 21.75 1.24 4.76
C ASN A 7 21.61 2.65 5.38
N LYS A 8 20.67 3.45 4.87
CA LYS A 8 20.43 4.82 5.30
C LYS A 8 18.98 5.18 5.01
N LEU A 9 18.38 5.94 5.92
CA LEU A 9 17.01 6.42 5.78
C LEU A 9 16.87 7.26 4.50
N ASP A 10 15.89 6.94 3.66
CA ASP A 10 15.55 7.74 2.50
C ASP A 10 14.88 9.05 2.97
N THR A 11 15.66 10.12 3.07
CA THR A 11 15.18 11.43 3.52
C THR A 11 14.26 12.13 2.53
N THR A 12 14.10 11.59 1.30
CA THR A 12 13.08 12.07 0.36
C THR A 12 11.69 11.51 0.69
N LYS A 13 11.64 10.41 1.45
CA LYS A 13 10.41 9.77 1.94
C LYS A 13 10.12 10.07 3.40
N TRP A 14 11.16 10.18 4.21
CA TRP A 14 11.05 10.25 5.66
C TRP A 14 11.72 11.49 6.23
N ALA A 15 11.05 12.13 7.18
CA ALA A 15 11.64 13.16 8.02
C ALA A 15 11.77 12.67 9.46
N VAL A 16 12.78 13.16 10.17
CA VAL A 16 13.08 12.78 11.56
C VAL A 16 12.86 13.98 12.46
N PRO A 17 11.72 14.06 13.18
CA PRO A 17 11.50 15.09 14.19
C PRO A 17 12.54 15.00 15.31
N THR A 18 12.88 16.13 15.92
CA THR A 18 13.79 16.18 17.05
C THR A 18 13.23 17.03 18.18
N GLY A 19 13.59 16.71 19.42
CA GLY A 19 13.16 17.44 20.61
C GLY A 19 12.09 16.70 21.41
N CYS A 20 11.52 17.40 22.38
CA CYS A 20 10.42 16.85 23.17
C CYS A 20 9.11 16.98 22.40
N PHE A 21 8.24 16.00 22.58
CA PHE A 21 6.93 15.95 21.94
C PHE A 21 5.86 15.60 22.98
N ASP A 22 4.68 16.18 22.82
CA ASP A 22 3.47 15.87 23.58
C ASP A 22 3.67 15.77 25.11
N LEU A 23 4.24 16.83 25.69
CA LEU A 23 4.52 16.89 27.14
C LEU A 23 3.25 16.76 27.99
N ALA A 24 2.09 17.15 27.44
CA ALA A 24 0.80 17.07 28.12
C ALA A 24 0.37 15.61 28.35
N SER A 25 0.80 14.68 27.50
CA SER A 25 0.57 13.24 27.67
C SER A 25 1.62 12.56 28.57
N GLY A 26 2.47 13.32 29.26
CA GLY A 26 3.46 12.79 30.20
C GLY A 26 4.67 12.15 29.50
N MET A 27 4.89 12.48 28.22
CA MET A 27 5.98 11.95 27.42
C MET A 27 7.35 12.39 27.92
N GLU A 28 8.27 11.46 28.06
CA GLU A 28 9.60 11.65 28.67
C GLU A 28 10.76 11.58 27.66
N GLY A 29 10.55 10.85 26.56
CA GLY A 29 11.54 10.69 25.49
C GLY A 29 11.76 11.96 24.67
N ARG A 30 13.03 12.27 24.40
CA ARG A 30 13.48 13.30 23.46
C ARG A 30 13.82 12.63 22.12
N PHE A 31 13.14 13.03 21.05
CA PHE A 31 13.45 12.54 19.72
C PHE A 31 14.81 13.05 19.22
N ARG A 32 15.59 12.16 18.61
CA ARG A 32 16.90 12.47 18.04
C ARG A 32 17.15 11.68 16.76
N THR A 33 17.99 12.24 15.89
CA THR A 33 18.35 11.62 14.62
C THR A 33 19.20 10.35 14.77
N ASP A 34 20.07 10.29 15.78
CA ASP A 34 20.94 9.13 16.07
C ASP A 34 20.21 7.90 16.63
N MET A 35 18.93 8.07 17.00
CA MET A 35 18.02 7.01 17.44
C MET A 35 17.15 6.45 16.30
N VAL A 36 17.31 6.97 15.09
CA VAL A 36 16.68 6.45 13.86
C VAL A 36 17.77 5.85 13.00
N ARG A 37 17.71 4.54 12.75
CA ARG A 37 18.74 3.82 11.99
C ARG A 37 18.09 2.92 10.95
N GLN A 38 18.81 2.67 9.87
CA GLN A 38 18.40 1.70 8.86
C GLN A 38 19.55 0.74 8.57
N TYR A 39 19.31 -0.55 8.78
CA TYR A 39 20.24 -1.64 8.52
C TYR A 39 19.47 -2.96 8.48
N ASP A 40 20.08 -4.03 7.96
CA ASP A 40 19.49 -5.37 7.87
C ASP A 40 18.08 -5.42 7.23
N GLY A 41 17.86 -4.54 6.24
CA GLY A 41 16.59 -4.41 5.52
C GLY A 41 15.45 -3.83 6.36
N LYS A 42 15.76 -3.07 7.43
CA LYS A 42 14.76 -2.58 8.39
C LYS A 42 15.04 -1.16 8.84
N LEU A 43 13.97 -0.48 9.22
CA LEU A 43 14.03 0.73 10.04
C LEU A 43 14.02 0.34 11.53
N HIS A 44 14.92 0.96 12.29
CA HIS A 44 15.05 0.80 13.73
C HIS A 44 14.77 2.12 14.43
N LEU A 45 13.76 2.14 15.28
CA LEU A 45 13.42 3.28 16.15
C LEU A 45 13.83 2.92 17.58
N LEU A 46 15.00 3.41 17.97
CA LEU A 46 15.63 3.09 19.24
C LEU A 46 15.12 3.99 20.36
N ALA A 47 15.08 3.47 21.59
CA ALA A 47 14.91 4.25 22.80
C ALA A 47 15.91 3.81 23.86
N GLN A 48 16.57 4.75 24.54
CA GLN A 48 17.57 4.47 25.56
C GLN A 48 17.59 5.53 26.66
N HIS A 49 18.09 5.17 27.85
CA HIS A 49 18.37 6.12 28.92
C HIS A 49 19.55 7.01 28.52
N ASP A 50 19.33 8.33 28.56
CA ASP A 50 20.33 9.34 28.22
C ASP A 50 20.94 9.94 29.50
N LYS A 51 22.01 9.31 29.99
CA LYS A 51 22.66 9.68 31.27
C LYS A 51 23.13 11.14 31.34
N ASN A 52 23.45 11.73 30.18
CA ASN A 52 23.95 13.10 30.08
C ASN A 52 22.92 14.03 29.42
N GLY A 53 21.71 13.52 29.16
CA GLY A 53 20.66 14.22 28.44
C GLY A 53 19.85 15.15 29.32
N ARG A 54 19.08 16.01 28.66
CA ARG A 54 18.07 16.85 29.31
C ARG A 54 16.69 16.19 29.22
N SER A 55 16.12 15.89 30.37
CA SER A 55 14.76 15.36 30.48
C SER A 55 13.72 16.27 29.83
N CYS A 56 12.70 15.66 29.23
CA CYS A 56 11.51 16.36 28.73
C CYS A 56 10.51 16.68 29.85
N GLN A 57 10.58 15.97 30.98
CA GLN A 57 9.70 16.16 32.14
C GLN A 57 10.51 16.52 33.39
N ALA A 58 10.10 17.58 34.10
CA ALA A 58 10.80 18.03 35.30
C ALA A 58 10.78 16.94 36.39
N GLY A 59 11.95 16.59 36.95
CA GLY A 59 12.08 15.56 37.99
C GLY A 59 12.07 14.11 37.48
N HIS A 60 12.04 13.91 36.16
CA HIS A 60 12.14 12.60 35.51
C HIS A 60 13.54 12.41 34.91
N ALA A 61 13.89 11.15 34.62
CA ALA A 61 15.12 10.82 33.91
C ALA A 61 15.04 11.24 32.43
N ALA A 62 16.20 11.40 31.78
CA ALA A 62 16.25 11.73 30.37
C ALA A 62 16.31 10.47 29.51
N PHE A 63 15.52 10.43 28.45
CA PHE A 63 15.54 9.35 27.46
C PHE A 63 15.72 9.93 26.07
N SER A 64 16.50 9.24 25.24
CA SER A 64 16.64 9.52 23.82
C SER A 64 15.82 8.50 23.03
N THR A 65 15.05 8.95 22.03
CA THR A 65 14.18 8.07 21.22
C THR A 65 14.15 8.46 19.74
N GLY A 66 13.68 7.55 18.87
CA GLY A 66 13.50 7.72 17.43
C GLY A 66 12.02 7.86 17.01
N MET A 67 11.80 8.69 15.99
CA MET A 67 10.53 8.86 15.29
C MET A 67 10.77 9.22 13.83
N VAL A 68 9.89 8.76 12.94
CA VAL A 68 9.84 9.19 11.55
C VAL A 68 8.43 9.63 11.16
N ASN A 69 8.35 10.60 10.26
CA ASN A 69 7.13 11.00 9.57
C ASN A 69 7.30 10.81 8.05
N SER A 70 6.25 10.46 7.31
CA SER A 70 6.32 10.44 5.84
C SER A 70 6.37 11.87 5.27
N HIS A 71 7.61 12.36 5.18
CA HIS A 71 8.10 13.66 4.72
C HIS A 71 7.30 14.88 5.19
N TYR A 72 7.26 15.05 6.51
CA TYR A 72 6.95 16.32 7.21
C TYR A 72 8.25 17.08 7.46
N LEU A 73 8.51 18.20 6.78
CA LEU A 73 9.83 18.85 6.74
C LEU A 73 10.28 19.56 8.04
N SER A 74 10.47 18.80 9.13
CA SER A 74 11.28 19.14 10.31
C SER A 74 10.80 20.28 11.23
N ASP A 75 11.29 20.19 12.49
CA ASP A 75 11.17 21.11 13.63
C ASP A 75 9.79 21.59 14.13
N TRP A 76 8.69 20.96 13.69
CA TRP A 76 7.31 21.29 14.06
C TRP A 76 6.81 22.64 13.53
N LYS A 77 7.65 23.40 12.83
CA LYS A 77 7.30 24.73 12.32
C LYS A 77 6.98 24.71 10.83
N ASP A 78 7.68 23.89 10.05
CA ASP A 78 7.34 23.67 8.65
C ASP A 78 6.23 22.61 8.55
N LYS A 79 5.08 23.02 8.03
CA LYS A 79 3.89 22.17 7.86
C LYS A 79 3.83 21.50 6.48
N SER A 80 4.87 21.58 5.67
CA SER A 80 4.90 20.93 4.38
C SER A 80 5.02 19.40 4.53
N VAL A 81 4.10 18.70 3.88
CA VAL A 81 4.03 17.24 3.84
C VAL A 81 4.10 16.79 2.39
N ALA A 82 5.13 16.04 2.00
CA ALA A 82 5.25 15.56 0.62
C ALA A 82 4.52 14.24 0.37
N HIS A 83 4.38 13.40 1.40
CA HIS A 83 3.79 12.06 1.26
C HIS A 83 2.57 11.93 2.17
N ALA A 84 1.41 12.21 1.59
CA ALA A 84 0.12 12.08 2.24
C ALA A 84 -0.99 11.67 1.27
N TRP A 85 -1.95 10.89 1.74
CA TRP A 85 -3.04 10.35 0.92
C TRP A 85 -4.39 10.55 1.58
N GLY A 86 -5.44 10.61 0.77
CA GLY A 86 -6.81 10.89 1.19
C GLY A 86 -7.67 9.63 1.34
N PRO A 87 -9.00 9.80 1.34
CA PRO A 87 -9.96 8.68 1.36
C PRO A 87 -9.73 7.69 0.20
N GLY A 88 -10.01 6.41 0.43
CA GLY A 88 -9.74 5.30 -0.50
C GLY A 88 -8.31 4.75 -0.44
N THR A 89 -7.61 4.93 0.68
CA THR A 89 -6.20 4.56 0.84
C THR A 89 -6.05 3.57 2.00
N TYR A 90 -5.32 2.48 1.76
CA TYR A 90 -4.89 1.51 2.75
C TYR A 90 -3.40 1.73 3.09
N TYR A 91 -3.10 1.76 4.38
CA TYR A 91 -1.75 1.88 4.92
C TYR A 91 -1.43 0.62 5.70
N GLU A 92 -0.23 0.08 5.53
CA GLU A 92 0.23 -1.11 6.23
C GLU A 92 1.69 -1.01 6.63
N ALA A 93 2.04 -1.52 7.81
CA ALA A 93 3.42 -1.69 8.22
C ALA A 93 3.63 -3.06 8.90
N SER A 94 4.76 -3.70 8.62
CA SER A 94 5.19 -4.92 9.31
C SER A 94 6.16 -4.54 10.43
N ILE A 95 5.77 -4.76 11.68
CA ILE A 95 6.43 -4.19 12.85
C ILE A 95 6.63 -5.28 13.92
N LYS A 96 7.81 -5.27 14.54
CA LYS A 96 8.08 -5.98 15.80
C LYS A 96 8.34 -4.96 16.90
N LEU A 97 7.61 -5.09 18.01
CA LEU A 97 7.65 -4.12 19.09
C LEU A 97 8.82 -4.35 20.05
N PRO A 98 9.25 -3.30 20.80
CA PRO A 98 10.33 -3.41 21.76
C PRO A 98 10.02 -4.42 22.87
N GLU A 99 10.96 -5.33 23.14
CA GLU A 99 10.82 -6.28 24.23
C GLU A 99 10.85 -5.59 25.60
N GLY A 100 9.75 -5.77 26.35
CA GLY A 100 9.49 -5.06 27.60
C GLY A 100 9.18 -5.97 28.80
N ASN A 101 9.70 -7.20 28.82
CA ASN A 101 9.35 -8.15 29.88
C ASN A 101 9.92 -7.72 31.25
N LYS A 102 9.35 -8.27 32.33
CA LYS A 102 9.64 -7.89 33.74
C LYS A 102 11.14 -7.97 34.12
N ASN A 103 11.94 -8.70 33.36
CA ASN A 103 13.36 -8.88 33.59
C ASN A 103 14.24 -8.18 32.53
N SER A 104 13.67 -7.73 31.41
CA SER A 104 14.43 -7.28 30.23
C SER A 104 14.22 -5.83 29.80
N GLY A 105 13.21 -5.08 30.27
CA GLY A 105 13.17 -3.60 30.16
C GLY A 105 11.92 -3.01 29.51
N ALA A 106 12.04 -1.88 28.80
CA ALA A 106 11.03 -1.16 28.00
C ALA A 106 9.58 -1.00 28.53
N ARG A 107 9.30 -1.18 29.84
CA ARG A 107 7.93 -1.19 30.39
C ARG A 107 7.11 0.07 30.11
N ALA A 108 7.80 1.21 29.99
CA ALA A 108 7.22 2.51 29.67
C ALA A 108 7.25 2.85 28.16
N SER A 109 7.50 1.85 27.30
CA SER A 109 7.44 2.00 25.85
C SER A 109 6.00 2.22 25.41
N TRP A 110 5.79 3.27 24.64
CA TRP A 110 4.58 3.57 23.90
C TRP A 110 4.96 3.67 22.42
N ALA A 111 5.30 2.51 21.85
CA ALA A 111 5.56 2.39 20.43
C ALA A 111 4.22 2.42 19.67
N SER A 112 4.18 3.17 18.56
CA SER A 112 2.94 3.44 17.84
C SER A 112 3.14 3.54 16.33
N PHE A 113 2.10 3.18 15.60
CA PHE A 113 1.90 3.50 14.17
C PHE A 113 0.58 4.25 14.03
N TRP A 114 0.65 5.48 13.52
CA TRP A 114 -0.49 6.38 13.49
C TRP A 114 -0.40 7.34 12.30
N LEU A 115 -1.53 7.96 11.97
CA LEU A 115 -1.67 8.88 10.86
C LEU A 115 -2.23 10.21 11.34
N THR A 116 -1.61 11.31 10.91
CA THR A 116 -2.09 12.67 11.22
C THR A 116 -2.48 13.41 9.94
N SER A 117 -3.48 14.28 10.05
CA SER A 117 -3.90 15.14 8.94
C SER A 117 -2.84 16.19 8.55
N THR A 118 -2.71 16.45 7.25
CA THR A 118 -1.90 17.55 6.68
C THR A 118 -2.49 18.93 6.90
N THR A 119 -3.71 19.05 7.45
CA THR A 119 -4.35 20.34 7.73
C THR A 119 -3.99 20.87 9.13
N PHE A 120 -3.41 20.04 9.99
CA PHE A 120 -2.90 20.40 11.32
C PHE A 120 -3.91 21.15 12.21
N ASN A 121 -5.20 20.78 12.12
CA ASN A 121 -6.27 21.34 12.93
C ASN A 121 -6.81 20.28 13.91
N TRP A 122 -5.91 19.67 14.68
CA TRP A 122 -6.27 18.62 15.64
C TRP A 122 -7.14 19.21 16.77
N PRO A 123 -8.18 18.50 17.24
CA PRO A 123 -8.61 17.15 16.82
C PRO A 123 -9.57 17.16 15.62
N ALA A 124 -10.04 18.33 15.17
CA ALA A 124 -11.06 18.45 14.13
C ALA A 124 -10.64 17.91 12.75
N SER A 125 -9.34 17.92 12.45
CA SER A 125 -8.78 17.35 11.23
C SER A 125 -8.65 15.83 11.25
N GLY A 126 -8.85 15.21 12.41
CA GLY A 126 -8.75 13.77 12.60
C GLY A 126 -7.33 13.25 12.81
N GLU A 127 -7.27 12.09 13.47
CA GLU A 127 -6.07 11.26 13.69
C GLU A 127 -6.50 9.79 13.78
N LEU A 128 -5.66 8.91 13.22
CA LEU A 128 -5.91 7.46 13.14
C LEU A 128 -4.74 6.73 13.79
N ASP A 129 -4.96 6.14 14.95
CA ASP A 129 -3.96 5.30 15.62
C ASP A 129 -4.15 3.86 15.15
N VAL A 130 -3.33 3.44 14.19
CA VAL A 130 -3.36 2.06 13.65
C VAL A 130 -3.07 1.07 14.75
N PHE A 131 -2.07 1.39 15.57
CA PHE A 131 -1.99 0.86 16.92
C PHE A 131 -1.25 1.81 17.86
N GLU A 132 -1.63 1.71 19.12
CA GLU A 132 -0.86 2.10 20.29
C GLU A 132 -0.56 0.84 21.12
N SER A 133 0.64 0.73 21.66
CA SER A 133 1.08 -0.44 22.43
C SER A 133 1.36 -0.12 23.90
N ARG A 134 1.44 -1.17 24.73
CA ARG A 134 2.06 -1.08 26.07
C ARG A 134 3.32 -1.91 26.14
N GLY A 135 4.45 -1.30 26.46
CA GLY A 135 5.72 -2.01 26.61
C GLY A 135 5.67 -3.13 27.64
N ASN A 136 4.95 -2.95 28.75
CA ASN A 136 4.82 -3.96 29.80
C ASN A 136 3.85 -5.11 29.48
N ASP A 137 3.14 -5.05 28.36
CA ASP A 137 2.11 -6.02 28.01
C ASP A 137 2.20 -6.41 26.51
N PRO A 138 2.90 -7.51 26.19
CA PRO A 138 3.21 -7.90 24.82
C PRO A 138 1.97 -8.26 23.98
N SER A 139 0.81 -8.49 24.60
CA SER A 139 -0.43 -8.82 23.91
C SER A 139 -1.49 -7.72 23.99
N TRP A 140 -1.09 -6.50 24.32
CA TRP A 140 -1.97 -5.35 24.34
C TRP A 140 -1.67 -4.38 23.20
N LEU A 141 -2.68 -4.17 22.37
CA LEU A 141 -2.73 -3.12 21.35
C LEU A 141 -4.09 -2.43 21.42
N GLN A 142 -4.11 -1.15 21.09
CA GLN A 142 -5.34 -0.38 20.92
C GLN A 142 -5.31 0.33 19.57
N ALA A 143 -6.41 0.25 18.83
CA ALA A 143 -6.67 1.11 17.69
C ALA A 143 -7.59 2.26 18.11
N ASN A 144 -7.43 3.43 17.54
CA ASN A 144 -8.26 4.59 17.88
C ASN A 144 -8.47 5.51 16.68
N VAL A 145 -9.61 6.20 16.72
CA VAL A 145 -9.94 7.30 15.81
C VAL A 145 -10.24 8.51 16.66
N HIS A 146 -9.48 9.58 16.44
CA HIS A 146 -9.66 10.86 17.10
C HIS A 146 -10.42 11.82 16.18
N THR A 147 -11.49 12.42 16.68
CA THR A 147 -12.28 13.46 15.99
C THR A 147 -12.60 14.62 16.91
N GLN A 148 -13.25 15.66 16.39
CA GLN A 148 -13.72 16.78 17.21
C GLN A 148 -14.79 16.31 18.19
N PRO A 149 -14.75 16.75 19.47
CA PRO A 149 -15.83 16.51 20.41
C PRO A 149 -17.13 17.16 19.93
N ARG A 150 -18.22 16.40 19.94
CA ARG A 150 -19.55 16.91 19.57
C ARG A 150 -20.04 18.00 20.52
N GLN A 151 -19.75 17.84 21.81
CA GLN A 151 -20.07 18.77 22.90
C GLN A 151 -18.99 18.67 23.98
N GLY A 152 -18.75 19.74 24.74
CA GLY A 152 -17.73 19.76 25.81
C GLY A 152 -16.43 20.47 25.43
N ASN A 153 -15.34 20.15 26.12
CA ASN A 153 -14.06 20.85 25.94
C ASN A 153 -13.46 20.58 24.55
N LYS A 154 -13.38 21.62 23.72
CA LYS A 154 -12.82 21.58 22.36
C LYS A 154 -11.31 21.31 22.32
N GLU A 155 -10.62 21.32 23.46
CA GLU A 155 -9.20 20.98 23.61
C GLU A 155 -8.95 19.47 23.73
N ARG A 156 -10.01 18.65 23.85
CA ARG A 156 -9.90 17.18 23.86
C ARG A 156 -10.54 16.61 22.61
N SER A 157 -10.10 15.43 22.17
CA SER A 157 -10.74 14.70 21.08
C SER A 157 -11.96 13.90 21.56
N HIS A 158 -12.91 13.64 20.66
CA HIS A 158 -13.75 12.45 20.74
C HIS A 158 -12.93 11.24 20.28
N GLN A 159 -13.11 10.09 20.93
CA GLN A 159 -12.31 8.90 20.68
C GLN A 159 -13.21 7.70 20.39
N HIS A 160 -12.88 6.97 19.32
CA HIS A 160 -13.45 5.67 19.01
C HIS A 160 -12.40 4.59 19.31
N GLN A 161 -12.03 4.46 20.58
CA GLN A 161 -10.99 3.55 21.02
C GLN A 161 -11.48 2.09 21.01
N HIS A 162 -10.59 1.18 20.64
CA HIS A 162 -10.83 -0.25 20.73
C HIS A 162 -9.56 -1.00 21.10
N VAL A 163 -9.57 -1.65 22.27
CA VAL A 163 -8.52 -2.58 22.66
C VAL A 163 -8.74 -3.90 21.92
N LEU A 164 -7.72 -4.36 21.20
CA LEU A 164 -7.81 -5.57 20.38
C LEU A 164 -7.87 -6.82 21.27
N ASP A 165 -8.51 -7.88 20.77
CA ASP A 165 -8.56 -9.18 21.46
C ASP A 165 -7.13 -9.75 21.58
N ARG A 166 -6.70 -9.98 22.82
CA ARG A 166 -5.37 -10.50 23.15
C ARG A 166 -5.09 -11.88 22.53
N ASN A 167 -6.13 -12.68 22.29
CA ASN A 167 -6.00 -13.98 21.64
C ASN A 167 -5.70 -13.87 20.15
N ILE A 168 -6.12 -12.76 19.52
CA ILE A 168 -5.76 -12.42 18.13
C ILE A 168 -4.37 -11.80 18.09
N VAL A 169 -4.08 -10.88 19.02
CA VAL A 169 -2.80 -10.15 19.05
C VAL A 169 -1.61 -11.07 19.32
N GLY A 170 -1.71 -12.00 20.28
CA GLY A 170 -0.57 -12.84 20.64
C GLY A 170 0.60 -12.01 21.20
N ASN A 171 1.85 -12.37 20.90
CA ASN A 171 3.03 -11.65 21.43
C ASN A 171 3.71 -10.79 20.34
N THR A 172 3.46 -9.48 20.42
CA THR A 172 3.97 -8.46 19.49
C THR A 172 5.47 -8.17 19.59
N GLN A 173 6.13 -8.66 20.65
CA GLN A 173 7.53 -8.34 20.94
C GLN A 173 8.50 -9.41 20.42
N THR A 174 7.99 -10.62 20.10
CA THR A 174 8.82 -11.76 19.66
C THR A 174 8.84 -11.99 18.16
N ALA A 175 7.90 -11.41 17.42
CA ALA A 175 7.75 -11.59 15.98
C ALA A 175 7.27 -10.31 15.30
N PHE A 176 7.45 -10.25 13.97
CA PHE A 176 6.83 -9.20 13.15
C PHE A 176 5.36 -9.53 12.92
N HIS A 177 4.52 -8.51 12.99
CA HIS A 177 3.09 -8.57 12.69
C HIS A 177 2.73 -7.44 11.73
N THR A 178 1.72 -7.66 10.89
CA THR A 178 1.23 -6.62 9.97
C THR A 178 0.11 -5.82 10.62
N HIS A 179 0.25 -4.50 10.57
CA HIS A 179 -0.72 -3.55 11.12
C HIS A 179 -1.24 -2.68 9.98
N GLY A 180 -2.55 -2.67 9.79
CA GLY A 180 -3.18 -2.02 8.64
C GLY A 180 -4.32 -1.09 9.03
N VAL A 181 -4.51 -0.02 8.25
CA VAL A 181 -5.71 0.82 8.32
C VAL A 181 -6.18 1.18 6.91
N LEU A 182 -7.47 0.98 6.64
CA LEU A 182 -8.15 1.41 5.43
C LEU A 182 -9.04 2.60 5.76
N ASN A 183 -8.73 3.77 5.19
CA ASN A 183 -9.67 4.88 5.12
C ASN A 183 -10.49 4.75 3.84
N LYS A 184 -11.74 4.33 3.93
CA LYS A 184 -12.63 4.15 2.78
C LYS A 184 -13.10 5.49 2.22
N LYS A 185 -13.57 5.49 0.97
CA LYS A 185 -14.03 6.72 0.30
C LYS A 185 -15.22 7.38 1.00
N ASP A 186 -16.06 6.60 1.67
CA ASP A 186 -17.17 7.10 2.48
C ASP A 186 -16.74 7.61 3.88
N GLY A 187 -15.45 7.51 4.21
CA GLY A 187 -14.88 7.86 5.50
C GLY A 187 -14.94 6.75 6.55
N THR A 188 -15.48 5.57 6.23
CA THR A 188 -15.38 4.41 7.14
C THR A 188 -13.92 4.04 7.34
N ILE A 189 -13.51 3.83 8.58
CA ILE A 189 -12.17 3.36 8.95
C ILE A 189 -12.24 1.90 9.35
N GLU A 190 -11.41 1.06 8.73
CA GLU A 190 -11.27 -0.36 9.04
C GLU A 190 -9.82 -0.65 9.43
N PHE A 191 -9.59 -1.25 10.61
CA PHE A 191 -8.27 -1.60 11.12
C PHE A 191 -8.02 -3.09 10.99
N TYR A 192 -6.78 -3.45 10.67
CA TYR A 192 -6.35 -4.82 10.40
C TYR A 192 -5.10 -5.19 11.21
N TYR A 193 -5.07 -6.43 11.67
CA TYR A 193 -3.91 -7.06 12.31
C TYR A 193 -3.69 -8.44 11.71
N ASP A 194 -2.52 -8.71 11.15
CA ASP A 194 -2.19 -9.95 10.42
C ASP A 194 -3.25 -10.32 9.37
N GLY A 195 -3.80 -9.31 8.69
CA GLY A 195 -4.86 -9.43 7.68
C GLY A 195 -6.28 -9.63 8.23
N HIS A 196 -6.46 -9.78 9.54
CA HIS A 196 -7.78 -9.86 10.19
C HIS A 196 -8.34 -8.46 10.45
N MET A 197 -9.58 -8.18 10.04
CA MET A 197 -10.25 -6.92 10.42
C MET A 197 -10.62 -6.99 11.92
N VAL A 198 -9.98 -6.15 12.72
CA VAL A 198 -10.10 -6.16 14.19
C VAL A 198 -10.95 -5.02 14.74
N HIS A 199 -11.10 -3.94 13.99
CA HIS A 199 -11.93 -2.81 14.40
C HIS A 199 -12.49 -2.06 13.19
N ARG A 200 -13.67 -1.44 13.37
CA ARG A 200 -14.34 -0.63 12.35
C ARG A 200 -15.04 0.55 13.00
N VAL A 201 -14.83 1.74 12.42
CA VAL A 201 -15.49 2.99 12.82
C VAL A 201 -16.17 3.59 11.60
N THR A 202 -17.46 3.86 11.71
CA THR A 202 -18.25 4.50 10.66
C THR A 202 -18.40 6.00 10.93
N PRO A 203 -18.54 6.84 9.89
CA PRO A 203 -18.86 8.25 10.08
C PRO A 203 -20.11 8.40 10.95
N ASP A 204 -20.03 9.25 11.96
CA ASP A 204 -21.12 9.40 12.92
C ASP A 204 -21.47 10.87 13.24
N ASP A 205 -20.80 11.83 12.59
CA ASP A 205 -21.15 13.24 12.58
C ASP A 205 -20.93 13.89 11.20
N ALA A 206 -21.53 15.07 10.98
CA ALA A 206 -21.47 15.78 9.70
C ALA A 206 -20.09 16.41 9.38
N ASN A 207 -19.24 16.58 10.39
CA ASN A 207 -17.90 17.12 10.27
C ASN A 207 -16.81 16.05 10.11
N TRP A 208 -17.20 14.78 9.99
CA TRP A 208 -16.31 13.63 9.86
C TRP A 208 -15.14 13.90 8.92
N PRO A 209 -13.89 13.91 9.42
CA PRO A 209 -12.76 14.44 8.66
C PRO A 209 -12.24 13.47 7.60
N PHE A 210 -12.55 12.17 7.71
CA PHE A 210 -11.89 11.13 6.94
C PHE A 210 -12.50 10.87 5.56
N ALA A 211 -13.70 11.39 5.28
CA ALA A 211 -14.31 11.35 3.94
C ALA A 211 -13.92 12.55 3.05
N LYS A 212 -13.25 13.55 3.60
CA LYS A 212 -12.95 14.82 2.91
C LYS A 212 -11.73 14.66 2.01
N ALA A 213 -11.90 14.75 0.69
CA ALA A 213 -10.80 14.58 -0.28
C ALA A 213 -9.61 15.55 -0.08
N ALA A 214 -9.89 16.76 0.40
CA ALA A 214 -8.86 17.76 0.72
C ALA A 214 -8.07 17.40 1.99
N ASN A 215 -8.61 16.54 2.85
CA ASN A 215 -7.96 16.11 4.08
C ASN A 215 -7.11 14.87 3.83
N LYS A 216 -5.80 15.06 3.72
CA LYS A 216 -4.84 13.98 3.52
C LYS A 216 -4.16 13.62 4.84
N PHE A 217 -3.69 12.39 4.93
CA PHE A 217 -3.03 11.84 6.11
C PHE A 217 -1.61 11.39 5.77
N PHE A 218 -0.68 11.63 6.69
CA PHE A 218 0.70 11.19 6.60
C PHE A 218 1.04 10.28 7.77
N ILE A 219 2.00 9.39 7.52
CA ILE A 219 2.40 8.32 8.43
C ILE A 219 3.32 8.88 9.50
N ARG A 220 3.14 8.37 10.72
CA ARG A 220 4.04 8.55 11.85
C ARG A 220 4.34 7.20 12.49
N LEU A 221 5.62 6.97 12.77
CA LEU A 221 6.11 5.81 13.49
C LEU A 221 7.04 6.32 14.59
N ASN A 222 6.82 5.90 15.83
CA ASN A 222 7.65 6.31 16.96
C ASN A 222 7.77 5.21 18.01
N HIS A 223 8.87 5.25 18.76
CA HIS A 223 9.07 4.46 19.97
C HIS A 223 9.09 5.39 21.19
N GLN A 224 7.93 5.91 21.59
CA GLN A 224 7.90 6.89 22.68
C GLN A 224 8.20 6.23 24.03
N VAL A 225 8.73 7.02 24.97
CA VAL A 225 8.97 6.62 26.37
C VAL A 225 8.20 7.57 27.28
N GLY A 226 7.49 7.02 28.25
CA GLY A 226 6.73 7.80 29.24
C GLY A 226 5.24 7.88 28.94
N GLY A 227 4.47 8.43 29.88
CA GLY A 227 3.03 8.61 29.77
C GLY A 227 2.39 9.05 31.08
N LEU A 228 1.12 9.46 31.06
CA LEU A 228 0.44 9.98 32.26
C LEU A 228 0.16 8.93 33.35
N ASN A 229 -0.09 7.70 32.95
CA ASN A 229 -0.58 6.64 33.84
C ASN A 229 0.45 5.52 33.99
N GLU A 230 0.40 4.79 35.09
CA GLU A 230 1.16 3.56 35.25
C GLU A 230 0.80 2.57 34.11
N PRO A 231 1.79 1.84 33.54
CA PRO A 231 3.21 1.75 33.92
C PRO A 231 4.11 2.83 33.28
N TYR A 232 3.55 3.73 32.49
CA TYR A 232 4.31 4.68 31.67
C TYR A 232 4.84 5.86 32.45
N LYS A 233 4.16 6.20 33.55
CA LYS A 233 4.53 7.30 34.42
C LYS A 233 5.90 7.06 35.04
N LYS A 234 6.81 8.02 34.86
CA LYS A 234 8.15 8.03 35.47
C LYS A 234 8.94 6.78 35.06
N ALA A 235 9.23 6.70 33.77
CA ALA A 235 9.96 5.58 33.18
C ALA A 235 11.26 5.30 33.95
N SER A 236 11.55 4.01 34.16
CA SER A 236 12.74 3.60 34.92
C SER A 236 13.98 3.63 34.02
N PRO A 237 15.06 4.35 34.38
CA PRO A 237 16.34 4.28 33.67
C PRO A 237 16.87 2.85 33.45
N LYS A 238 16.62 1.97 34.43
CA LYS A 238 17.05 0.57 34.40
C LYS A 238 16.45 -0.20 33.22
N ASP A 239 15.22 0.14 32.82
CA ASP A 239 14.52 -0.52 31.71
C ASP A 239 15.12 -0.17 30.33
N TYR A 240 16.00 0.84 30.28
CA TYR A 240 16.58 1.42 29.06
C TYR A 240 18.11 1.59 29.14
N GLU A 241 18.80 0.84 30.01
CA GLU A 241 20.27 0.82 30.07
C GLU A 241 20.89 0.30 28.76
N VAL A 242 20.18 -0.64 28.12
CA VAL A 242 20.43 -1.09 26.75
C VAL A 242 19.31 -0.54 25.87
N ALA A 243 19.69 -0.04 24.70
CA ALA A 243 18.75 0.49 23.72
C ALA A 243 17.66 -0.56 23.39
N LYS A 244 16.42 -0.07 23.35
CA LYS A 244 15.21 -0.84 23.05
C LYS A 244 14.74 -0.46 21.66
N ASP A 245 14.22 -1.41 20.91
CA ASP A 245 14.15 -1.30 19.46
C ASP A 245 12.75 -1.64 18.96
N MET A 246 12.10 -0.67 18.32
CA MET A 246 10.93 -0.92 17.48
C MET A 246 11.44 -1.10 16.05
N GLN A 247 11.25 -2.31 15.53
CA GLN A 247 11.74 -2.69 14.20
C GLN A 247 10.59 -2.63 13.21
N VAL A 248 10.84 -2.02 12.05
CA VAL A 248 9.87 -1.90 10.96
C VAL A 248 10.49 -2.52 9.71
N ASP A 249 9.89 -3.61 9.24
CA ASP A 249 10.33 -4.35 8.06
C ASP A 249 9.94 -3.63 6.77
N TYR A 250 8.70 -3.16 6.68
CA TYR A 250 8.26 -2.32 5.58
C TYR A 250 7.14 -1.38 5.99
N VAL A 251 6.92 -0.36 5.16
CA VAL A 251 5.71 0.45 5.15
C VAL A 251 5.16 0.50 3.73
N ARG A 252 3.91 0.08 3.53
CA ARG A 252 3.25 0.10 2.22
C ARG A 252 1.99 0.94 2.26
N VAL A 253 1.72 1.60 1.14
CA VAL A 253 0.54 2.43 0.95
C VAL A 253 -0.07 2.03 -0.37
N TYR A 254 -1.35 1.70 -0.33
CA TYR A 254 -2.12 1.21 -1.46
C TYR A 254 -3.32 2.09 -1.67
N GLN A 255 -3.60 2.41 -2.94
CA GLN A 255 -4.84 3.06 -3.32
C GLN A 255 -5.59 2.10 -4.24
N GLU A 256 -6.92 2.14 -4.18
CA GLU A 256 -7.72 1.43 -5.17
C GLU A 256 -7.31 1.87 -6.57
N LYS A 257 -6.98 0.90 -7.44
CA LYS A 257 -6.74 1.18 -8.85
C LYS A 257 -7.97 1.85 -9.44
N THR A 258 -7.79 3.03 -9.99
CA THR A 258 -8.81 3.69 -10.80
C THR A 258 -8.85 3.06 -12.20
N ALA A 259 -9.88 3.38 -12.98
CA ALA A 259 -9.93 2.97 -14.38
C ALA A 259 -8.73 3.50 -15.20
N ALA A 260 -8.12 4.62 -14.78
CA ALA A 260 -6.93 5.18 -15.39
C ALA A 260 -5.64 4.42 -15.02
N ASP A 261 -5.65 3.67 -13.89
CA ASP A 261 -4.52 2.85 -13.44
C ASP A 261 -4.53 1.44 -14.03
N LYS A 262 -5.60 1.08 -14.76
CA LYS A 262 -5.56 -0.12 -15.60
C LYS A 262 -4.55 0.14 -16.73
N PRO A 263 -3.63 -0.79 -17.03
CA PRO A 263 -2.78 -0.67 -18.21
C PRO A 263 -3.65 -0.33 -19.40
N GLN A 264 -3.35 0.78 -20.07
CA GLN A 264 -4.12 1.22 -21.22
C GLN A 264 -3.99 0.12 -22.28
N ASP A 265 -5.09 -0.55 -22.55
CA ASP A 265 -5.11 -1.72 -23.43
C ASP A 265 -4.58 -1.31 -24.81
N ALA A 266 -3.51 -1.96 -25.26
CA ALA A 266 -2.78 -1.52 -26.42
C ALA A 266 -3.61 -1.75 -27.68
N VAL A 267 -3.66 -0.75 -28.57
CA VAL A 267 -4.25 -0.92 -29.90
C VAL A 267 -3.33 -1.80 -30.73
N VAL A 268 -3.87 -2.89 -31.28
CA VAL A 268 -3.14 -3.79 -32.17
C VAL A 268 -3.27 -3.31 -33.60
N HIS A 269 -2.14 -3.01 -34.22
CA HIS A 269 -2.08 -2.64 -35.63
C HIS A 269 -2.02 -3.90 -36.51
N VAL A 270 -3.08 -4.12 -37.30
CA VAL A 270 -3.16 -5.23 -38.27
C VAL A 270 -3.18 -4.63 -39.67
N SER A 271 -2.05 -4.72 -40.38
CA SER A 271 -1.86 -4.09 -41.69
C SER A 271 -2.65 -4.77 -42.80
N ASP A 272 -2.79 -6.11 -42.76
CA ASP A 272 -3.64 -6.84 -43.69
C ASP A 272 -5.12 -6.58 -43.36
N TRP A 273 -5.79 -5.83 -44.24
CA TRP A 273 -7.17 -5.41 -44.01
C TRP A 273 -8.16 -6.59 -43.96
N ARG A 274 -7.84 -7.72 -44.59
CA ARG A 274 -8.70 -8.92 -44.61
C ARG A 274 -8.60 -9.65 -43.28
N LEU A 275 -7.38 -9.76 -42.75
CA LEU A 275 -7.16 -10.27 -41.41
C LEU A 275 -7.85 -9.37 -40.39
N ARG A 276 -7.67 -8.05 -40.50
CA ARG A 276 -8.34 -7.08 -39.62
C ARG A 276 -9.87 -7.24 -39.63
N ASN A 277 -10.45 -7.42 -40.81
CA ASN A 277 -11.88 -7.66 -40.96
C ASN A 277 -12.31 -8.95 -40.23
N LYS A 278 -11.67 -10.08 -40.55
CA LYS A 278 -11.97 -11.38 -39.92
C LYS A 278 -11.82 -11.36 -38.40
N LEU A 279 -10.79 -10.69 -37.87
CA LEU A 279 -10.60 -10.51 -36.44
C LEU A 279 -11.73 -9.69 -35.82
N ASN A 280 -12.12 -8.56 -36.42
CA ASN A 280 -13.24 -7.75 -35.93
C ASN A 280 -14.57 -8.54 -35.93
N GLN A 281 -14.82 -9.35 -36.96
CA GLN A 281 -15.99 -10.25 -37.02
C GLN A 281 -15.95 -11.32 -35.91
N ALA A 282 -14.80 -11.96 -35.70
CA ALA A 282 -14.64 -12.97 -34.66
C ALA A 282 -14.81 -12.37 -33.26
N ILE A 283 -14.24 -11.19 -33.02
CA ILE A 283 -14.40 -10.46 -31.75
C ILE A 283 -15.87 -10.09 -31.54
N ALA A 284 -16.55 -9.56 -32.56
CA ALA A 284 -17.97 -9.22 -32.49
C ALA A 284 -18.82 -10.44 -32.09
N GLN A 285 -18.51 -11.62 -32.65
CA GLN A 285 -19.19 -12.87 -32.35
C GLN A 285 -18.97 -13.32 -30.89
N VAL A 286 -17.73 -13.36 -30.39
CA VAL A 286 -17.45 -13.85 -29.03
C VAL A 286 -17.82 -12.85 -27.93
N THR A 287 -17.94 -11.56 -28.28
CA THR A 287 -18.35 -10.51 -27.32
C THR A 287 -19.83 -10.17 -27.40
N HIS A 288 -20.56 -10.71 -28.37
CA HIS A 288 -21.96 -10.33 -28.66
C HIS A 288 -22.14 -8.82 -28.88
N THR A 289 -21.21 -8.20 -29.61
CA THR A 289 -21.23 -6.75 -29.91
C THR A 289 -21.31 -6.49 -31.43
N LYS A 290 -21.74 -5.29 -31.81
CA LYS A 290 -21.60 -4.81 -33.19
C LYS A 290 -20.26 -4.08 -33.32
N ARG A 291 -19.41 -4.51 -34.25
CA ARG A 291 -18.13 -3.86 -34.60
C ARG A 291 -18.05 -3.63 -36.09
N GLY A 292 -17.45 -2.52 -36.51
CA GLY A 292 -17.11 -2.29 -37.91
C GLY A 292 -15.81 -2.97 -38.30
N ASP A 293 -15.66 -3.35 -39.58
CA ASP A 293 -14.51 -4.09 -40.11
C ASP A 293 -13.15 -3.39 -39.89
N ALA A 294 -13.15 -2.06 -39.77
CA ALA A 294 -11.96 -1.23 -39.55
C ALA A 294 -11.85 -0.66 -38.11
N GLN A 295 -12.71 -1.10 -37.18
CA GLN A 295 -12.66 -0.63 -35.81
C GLN A 295 -11.30 -0.99 -35.16
N PRO A 296 -10.69 -0.08 -34.37
CA PRO A 296 -9.49 -0.40 -33.61
C PRO A 296 -9.69 -1.64 -32.75
N MET A 297 -8.73 -2.56 -32.76
CA MET A 297 -8.72 -3.76 -31.93
C MET A 297 -7.77 -3.56 -30.78
N LEU A 298 -8.19 -3.96 -29.58
CA LEU A 298 -7.36 -3.92 -28.40
C LEU A 298 -6.77 -5.31 -28.11
N VAL A 299 -5.67 -5.38 -27.35
CA VAL A 299 -5.08 -6.68 -26.96
C VAL A 299 -6.10 -7.52 -26.19
N SER A 300 -6.86 -6.92 -25.27
CA SER A 300 -7.89 -7.68 -24.53
C SER A 300 -9.03 -8.19 -25.41
N ASP A 301 -9.27 -7.61 -26.58
CA ASP A 301 -10.25 -8.14 -27.53
C ASP A 301 -9.76 -9.44 -28.16
N LEU A 302 -8.49 -9.47 -28.56
CA LEU A 302 -7.89 -10.64 -29.20
C LEU A 302 -7.66 -11.79 -28.21
N GLU A 303 -7.39 -11.48 -26.94
CA GLU A 303 -7.27 -12.50 -25.89
C GLU A 303 -8.60 -13.25 -25.62
N LYS A 304 -9.75 -12.76 -26.11
CA LYS A 304 -11.05 -13.47 -26.01
C LYS A 304 -11.20 -14.58 -27.06
N LEU A 305 -10.37 -14.58 -28.11
CA LEU A 305 -10.45 -15.57 -29.18
C LEU A 305 -9.79 -16.89 -28.73
N THR A 306 -10.54 -17.99 -28.82
CA THR A 306 -10.05 -19.34 -28.50
C THR A 306 -9.97 -20.23 -29.74
N THR A 307 -10.76 -19.92 -30.77
CA THR A 307 -10.70 -20.51 -32.11
C THR A 307 -10.85 -19.40 -33.15
N LEU A 308 -10.25 -19.59 -34.33
CA LEU A 308 -10.33 -18.60 -35.40
C LEU A 308 -10.27 -19.27 -36.78
N ASP A 309 -11.24 -18.96 -37.63
CA ASP A 309 -11.25 -19.39 -39.02
C ASP A 309 -10.93 -18.21 -39.95
N LEU A 310 -9.75 -18.27 -40.57
CA LEU A 310 -9.26 -17.30 -41.54
C LEU A 310 -9.28 -17.85 -42.96
N SER A 311 -10.00 -18.95 -43.20
CA SER A 311 -10.07 -19.59 -44.50
C SER A 311 -10.70 -18.66 -45.54
N ALA A 312 -10.15 -18.69 -46.75
CA ALA A 312 -10.80 -18.09 -47.91
C ALA A 312 -11.76 -19.10 -48.56
N ARG A 313 -12.88 -18.61 -49.10
CA ARG A 313 -13.82 -19.43 -49.87
C ARG A 313 -13.15 -20.04 -51.11
N ASP A 314 -13.64 -21.18 -51.57
CA ASP A 314 -13.17 -21.76 -52.82
C ASP A 314 -13.42 -20.80 -54.00
N GLY A 315 -12.46 -20.73 -54.92
CA GLY A 315 -12.48 -19.75 -56.02
C GLY A 315 -12.28 -18.29 -55.60
N ALA A 316 -11.84 -18.01 -54.37
CA ALA A 316 -11.43 -16.66 -53.97
C ALA A 316 -10.26 -16.16 -54.82
N GLU A 317 -10.37 -14.92 -55.28
CA GLU A 317 -9.30 -14.21 -55.99
C GLU A 317 -8.14 -13.87 -55.05
N SER A 318 -6.94 -13.65 -55.59
CA SER A 318 -5.75 -13.31 -54.78
C SER A 318 -5.96 -12.08 -53.90
N TRP A 319 -6.74 -11.10 -54.36
CA TRP A 319 -7.03 -9.88 -53.61
C TRP A 319 -8.00 -10.11 -52.44
N GLU A 320 -8.68 -11.25 -52.36
CA GLU A 320 -9.56 -11.64 -51.24
C GLU A 320 -8.81 -12.42 -50.15
N LYS A 321 -7.60 -12.90 -50.42
CA LYS A 321 -6.84 -13.80 -49.53
C LYS A 321 -5.94 -13.05 -48.54
N ILE A 322 -5.90 -13.53 -47.30
CA ILE A 322 -4.98 -13.03 -46.26
C ILE A 322 -3.54 -13.39 -46.64
N LYS A 323 -2.63 -12.44 -46.49
CA LYS A 323 -1.21 -12.56 -46.85
C LYS A 323 -0.27 -12.39 -45.67
N ASN A 324 -0.68 -11.61 -44.66
CA ASN A 324 0.12 -11.31 -43.47
C ASN A 324 -0.68 -11.58 -42.19
N LEU A 325 -0.06 -12.29 -41.24
CA LEU A 325 -0.63 -12.64 -39.94
C LEU A 325 -0.27 -11.68 -38.80
N GLU A 326 0.51 -10.63 -39.06
CA GLU A 326 0.92 -9.65 -38.05
C GLU A 326 -0.28 -9.09 -37.28
N GLY A 327 -0.19 -9.17 -35.95
CA GLY A 327 -1.24 -8.86 -34.99
C GLY A 327 -1.92 -10.09 -34.38
N ILE A 328 -1.80 -11.27 -34.97
CA ILE A 328 -2.39 -12.50 -34.40
C ILE A 328 -1.67 -12.97 -33.12
N GLN A 329 -0.41 -12.59 -32.92
CA GLN A 329 0.41 -12.93 -31.75
C GLN A 329 -0.22 -12.48 -30.41
N TYR A 330 -1.17 -11.55 -30.47
CA TYR A 330 -1.90 -11.03 -29.31
C TYR A 330 -3.12 -11.91 -28.93
N ALA A 331 -3.56 -12.84 -29.78
CA ALA A 331 -4.63 -13.80 -29.49
C ALA A 331 -4.12 -14.98 -28.62
N LYS A 332 -3.54 -14.69 -27.45
CA LYS A 332 -2.78 -15.66 -26.62
C LYS A 332 -3.58 -16.89 -26.16
N ASN A 333 -4.91 -16.80 -26.19
CA ASN A 333 -5.80 -17.89 -25.80
C ASN A 333 -6.25 -18.77 -26.97
N LEU A 334 -5.77 -18.50 -28.19
CA LEU A 334 -6.09 -19.27 -29.37
C LEU A 334 -5.57 -20.70 -29.25
N THR A 335 -6.44 -21.66 -29.51
CA THR A 335 -6.17 -23.11 -29.46
C THR A 335 -6.25 -23.76 -30.83
N PHE A 336 -6.96 -23.12 -31.77
CA PHE A 336 -7.11 -23.57 -33.15
C PHE A 336 -7.12 -22.38 -34.09
N ILE A 337 -6.46 -22.53 -35.24
CA ILE A 337 -6.54 -21.58 -36.36
C ILE A 337 -6.63 -22.32 -37.69
N SER A 338 -7.54 -21.89 -38.57
CA SER A 338 -7.58 -22.36 -39.96
C SER A 338 -7.13 -21.26 -40.91
N LEU A 339 -6.19 -21.59 -41.81
CA LEU A 339 -5.60 -20.73 -42.82
C LEU A 339 -5.79 -21.32 -44.24
N LYS A 340 -6.85 -22.11 -44.44
CA LYS A 340 -7.11 -22.76 -45.72
C LYS A 340 -7.27 -21.74 -46.84
N ASN A 341 -6.70 -22.04 -48.00
CA ASN A 341 -6.80 -21.22 -49.19
C ASN A 341 -6.39 -19.74 -48.97
N THR A 342 -5.50 -19.48 -48.01
CA THR A 342 -4.86 -18.18 -47.82
C THR A 342 -3.57 -18.06 -48.65
N GLU A 343 -2.98 -16.87 -48.71
CA GLU A 343 -1.66 -16.62 -49.33
C GLU A 343 -0.60 -16.28 -48.26
N VAL A 344 -0.82 -16.72 -47.03
CA VAL A 344 0.12 -16.51 -45.91
C VAL A 344 1.38 -17.33 -46.16
N LYS A 345 2.53 -16.65 -46.16
CA LYS A 345 3.86 -17.27 -46.31
C LYS A 345 4.65 -17.29 -45.01
N ASP A 346 4.37 -16.36 -44.10
CA ASP A 346 5.05 -16.23 -42.83
C ASP A 346 4.11 -16.59 -41.67
N LEU A 347 4.44 -17.68 -40.97
CA LEU A 347 3.73 -18.17 -39.80
C LEU A 347 4.36 -17.71 -38.48
N THR A 348 5.46 -16.94 -38.53
CA THR A 348 6.16 -16.42 -37.34
C THR A 348 5.23 -15.76 -36.32
N PRO A 349 4.18 -15.00 -36.71
CA PRO A 349 3.23 -14.42 -35.77
C PRO A 349 2.49 -15.46 -34.88
N LEU A 350 2.49 -16.74 -35.22
CA LEU A 350 1.90 -17.81 -34.42
C LEU A 350 2.84 -18.33 -33.31
N ASN A 351 4.14 -18.04 -33.37
CA ASN A 351 5.14 -18.67 -32.49
C ASN A 351 4.93 -18.36 -30.99
N SER A 352 4.35 -17.20 -30.65
CA SER A 352 4.09 -16.80 -29.27
C SER A 352 2.83 -17.45 -28.67
N LEU A 353 1.99 -18.09 -29.49
CA LEU A 353 0.68 -18.61 -29.10
C LEU A 353 0.82 -19.98 -28.42
N LYS A 354 1.29 -19.98 -27.17
CA LYS A 354 1.60 -21.20 -26.39
C LYS A 354 0.42 -22.16 -26.19
N LYS A 355 -0.82 -21.69 -26.36
CA LYS A 355 -2.04 -22.49 -26.23
C LYS A 355 -2.51 -23.08 -27.56
N LEU A 356 -1.89 -22.70 -28.68
CA LEU A 356 -2.26 -23.17 -30.00
C LEU A 356 -1.95 -24.65 -30.14
N LYS A 357 -2.97 -25.46 -30.38
CA LYS A 357 -2.87 -26.93 -30.47
C LYS A 357 -2.93 -27.42 -31.91
N SER A 358 -3.60 -26.67 -32.80
CA SER A 358 -3.82 -27.10 -34.17
C SER A 358 -3.84 -25.90 -35.12
N VAL A 359 -3.17 -26.07 -36.27
CA VAL A 359 -3.11 -25.13 -37.38
C VAL A 359 -3.52 -25.90 -38.62
N GLU A 360 -4.57 -25.43 -39.29
CA GLU A 360 -5.07 -26.06 -40.51
C GLU A 360 -4.64 -25.27 -41.75
N LEU A 361 -3.95 -25.95 -42.68
CA LEU A 361 -3.44 -25.37 -43.92
C LEU A 361 -4.00 -26.16 -45.12
N SER A 362 -4.26 -25.49 -46.25
CA SER A 362 -4.49 -26.15 -47.53
C SER A 362 -3.71 -25.43 -48.64
N TRP A 363 -2.94 -26.19 -49.42
CA TRP A 363 -1.96 -25.68 -50.40
C TRP A 363 -2.38 -26.00 -51.84
N PRO A 364 -2.04 -25.13 -52.81
CA PRO A 364 -1.32 -25.54 -54.01
C PRO A 364 0.14 -25.07 -53.89
N LEU A 365 1.10 -25.99 -53.79
CA LEU A 365 2.53 -25.67 -53.74
C LEU A 365 3.00 -25.14 -55.11
N THR A 366 3.47 -23.89 -55.17
CA THR A 366 4.47 -23.50 -56.17
C THR A 366 5.82 -23.41 -55.47
N ILE A 367 6.63 -24.46 -55.62
CA ILE A 367 8.04 -24.46 -55.23
C ILE A 367 8.80 -23.72 -56.32
N ASN A 368 9.24 -22.48 -56.05
CA ASN A 368 10.33 -21.90 -56.84
C ASN A 368 11.64 -22.41 -56.22
N ARG A 369 12.37 -23.22 -56.98
CA ARG A 369 13.74 -23.65 -56.67
C ARG A 369 14.71 -22.49 -56.77
#